data_AF-A0A2E1XC30-F1
#
_entry.id   AF-A0A2E1XC30-F1
#
_cell.length_a   1.000
_cell.length_b   1.000
_cell.length_c   1.000
_cell.angle_alpha   90.00
_cell.angle_beta   90.00
_cell.angle_gamma   90.00
#
_symmetry.space_group_name_H-M   'P 1'
#
loop_
_entity.id
_entity.type
_entity.pdbx_description
1 polymer ?
#
loop_
_entity_poly.entity_id
_entity_poly.type
_entity_poly.pdbx_seq_one_letter_code
_entity_poly.pdbx_strand_id
1 'polypeptide(L)'
;MIRVSTDPFDPGAELSAFEKSANGAGAVVSFLGKVRGRAGEGDVKALYLEHYPGVTERSIAEIERQARKRWAIDDTLIIHRVGELKPDEPIVMVCVASAHRREAFEAADFLMDYLKTEAMFWKKEIREDGASWIEPREADYRDAARWKRDETE
;
A
#
# COMPACT_ATOMS: atom_id res chain seq x y z
N MET A 1 -2.09 -3.61 11.96
CA MET A 1 -1.99 -5.01 11.45
C MET A 1 -1.33 -5.00 10.07
N ILE A 2 -0.40 -5.91 9.79
CA ILE A 2 0.24 -6.06 8.47
C ILE A 2 -0.01 -7.48 7.96
N ARG A 3 -0.48 -7.60 6.72
CA ARG A 3 -0.78 -8.88 6.07
C ARG A 3 -0.34 -8.89 4.62
N VAL A 4 0.54 -9.83 4.26
CA VAL A 4 0.89 -10.15 2.88
C VAL A 4 0.32 -11.53 2.55
N SER A 5 -0.48 -11.66 1.50
CA SER A 5 -1.13 -12.93 1.14
C SER A 5 -1.41 -13.03 -0.36
N THR A 6 -1.56 -14.24 -0.88
CA THR A 6 -2.11 -14.47 -2.22
C THR A 6 -3.64 -14.35 -2.27
N ASP A 7 -4.29 -14.56 -1.13
CA ASP A 7 -5.74 -14.65 -1.04
C ASP A 7 -6.43 -13.30 -1.32
N PRO A 8 -7.58 -13.30 -1.99
CA PRO A 8 -8.39 -12.10 -2.13
C PRO A 8 -8.88 -11.61 -0.77
N PHE A 9 -9.14 -10.31 -0.67
CA PHE A 9 -9.81 -9.70 0.48
C PHE A 9 -10.98 -8.83 0.00
N ASP A 10 -11.99 -8.67 0.84
CA ASP A 10 -13.12 -7.78 0.61
C ASP A 10 -12.83 -6.42 1.27
N PRO A 11 -12.57 -5.34 0.51
CA PRO A 11 -12.21 -4.05 1.08
C PRO A 11 -13.28 -3.47 2.02
N GLY A 12 -14.57 -3.72 1.76
CA GLY A 12 -15.65 -3.24 2.60
C GLY A 12 -15.70 -3.98 3.94
N ALA A 13 -15.48 -5.30 3.91
CA ALA A 13 -15.41 -6.11 5.13
C ALA A 13 -14.18 -5.75 5.98
N GLU A 14 -13.01 -5.58 5.35
CA GLU A 14 -11.77 -5.18 6.04
C GLU A 14 -11.90 -3.79 6.68
N LEU A 15 -12.46 -2.81 5.95
CA LEU A 15 -12.71 -1.47 6.49
C LEU A 15 -13.69 -1.53 7.68
N SER A 16 -14.80 -2.25 7.52
CA SER A 16 -15.80 -2.40 8.58
C SER A 16 -15.23 -3.07 9.84
N ALA A 17 -14.30 -4.02 9.68
CA ALA A 17 -13.61 -4.65 10.80
C ALA A 17 -12.63 -3.70 11.47
N PHE A 18 -11.86 -2.93 10.68
CA PHE A 18 -10.91 -1.95 11.16
C PHE A 18 -11.57 -0.80 11.92
N GLU A 19 -12.68 -0.25 11.41
CA GLU A 19 -13.44 0.81 12.10
C GLU A 19 -13.94 0.35 13.48
N LYS A 20 -14.32 -0.93 13.61
CA LYS A 20 -14.74 -1.50 14.90
C LYS A 20 -13.57 -1.69 15.87
N SER A 21 -12.37 -2.01 15.37
CA SER A 21 -11.18 -2.18 16.23
C SER A 21 -10.60 -0.83 16.66
N ALA A 22 -10.67 0.20 15.80
CA ALA A 22 -10.22 1.56 16.07
C ALA A 22 -11.20 2.36 16.95
N ASN A 23 -11.73 1.75 18.00
CA ASN A 23 -12.75 2.36 18.85
C ASN A 23 -12.22 3.63 19.55
N GLY A 24 -12.90 4.76 19.35
CA GLY A 24 -12.52 6.06 19.91
C GLY A 24 -11.73 6.96 18.97
N ALA A 25 -11.31 6.47 17.79
CA ALA A 25 -10.72 7.33 16.76
C ALA A 25 -11.76 8.31 16.19
N GLY A 26 -11.34 9.56 15.96
CA GLY A 26 -12.18 10.61 15.40
C GLY A 26 -12.15 10.69 13.87
N ALA A 27 -11.23 9.97 13.24
CA ALA A 27 -11.08 9.89 11.80
C ALA A 27 -10.50 8.53 11.37
N VAL A 28 -11.00 8.02 10.24
CA VAL A 28 -10.43 6.87 9.53
C VAL A 28 -10.26 7.27 8.07
N VAL A 29 -9.08 7.02 7.53
CA VAL A 29 -8.78 7.16 6.10
C VAL A 29 -8.39 5.79 5.56
N SER A 30 -8.94 5.43 4.41
CA SER A 30 -8.56 4.23 3.68
C SER A 30 -8.13 4.54 2.24
N PHE A 31 -7.12 3.81 1.78
CA PHE A 31 -6.69 3.77 0.40
C PHE A 31 -6.83 2.33 -0.12
N LEU A 32 -7.40 2.19 -1.32
CA LEU A 32 -7.50 0.92 -2.03
C LEU A 32 -6.80 1.04 -3.38
N GLY A 33 -5.74 0.29 -3.57
CA GLY A 33 -5.12 0.08 -4.88
C GLY A 33 -5.76 -1.11 -5.59
N LYS A 34 -6.02 -0.95 -6.88
CA LYS A 34 -6.50 -2.01 -7.77
C LYS A 34 -5.55 -2.19 -8.96
N VAL A 35 -5.49 -3.40 -9.50
CA VAL A 35 -4.78 -3.65 -10.77
C VAL A 35 -5.49 -2.89 -11.89
N ARG A 36 -4.72 -2.13 -12.67
CA ARG A 36 -5.23 -1.41 -13.83
C ARG A 36 -5.28 -2.35 -15.04
N GLY A 37 -6.39 -2.36 -15.76
CA GLY A 37 -6.50 -3.13 -17.01
C GLY A 37 -5.67 -2.58 -18.18
N ARG A 38 -5.10 -1.38 -18.04
CA ARG A 38 -4.26 -0.74 -19.06
C ARG A 38 -3.03 -0.11 -18.42
N ALA A 39 -1.88 -0.26 -19.08
CA ALA A 39 -0.64 0.39 -18.72
C ALA A 39 0.11 0.82 -19.99
N GLY A 40 0.49 2.10 -20.08
CA GLY A 40 1.02 2.66 -21.32
C GLY A 40 0.00 2.55 -22.45
N GLU A 41 0.42 2.02 -23.60
CA GLU A 41 -0.41 1.90 -24.80
C GLU A 41 -1.19 0.58 -24.93
N GLY A 42 -1.02 -0.36 -24.01
CA GLY A 42 -1.58 -1.72 -24.14
C GLY A 42 -2.38 -2.23 -22.94
N ASP A 43 -3.15 -3.28 -23.21
CA ASP A 43 -3.97 -3.96 -22.21
C ASP A 43 -3.13 -4.93 -21.39
N VAL A 44 -3.39 -4.93 -20.07
CA VAL A 44 -2.73 -5.82 -19.12
C VAL A 44 -3.70 -6.95 -18.79
N LYS A 45 -3.31 -8.19 -19.09
CA LYS A 45 -4.11 -9.39 -18.78
C LYS A 45 -4.00 -9.78 -17.31
N ALA A 46 -2.82 -9.63 -16.75
CA ALA A 46 -2.55 -9.90 -15.34
C ALA A 46 -1.32 -9.13 -14.87
N LEU A 47 -1.26 -8.90 -13.56
CA LEU A 47 -0.09 -8.43 -12.85
C LEU A 47 0.35 -9.53 -11.90
N TYR A 48 1.58 -9.99 -12.02
CA TYR A 48 2.16 -10.97 -11.11
C TYR A 48 3.12 -10.28 -10.14
N LEU A 49 2.91 -10.47 -8.84
CA LEU A 49 3.75 -9.91 -7.79
C LEU A 49 4.52 -10.97 -7.04
N GLU A 50 5.84 -10.81 -6.99
CA GLU A 50 6.70 -11.54 -6.08
C GLU A 50 7.11 -10.65 -4.90
N HIS A 51 7.42 -11.29 -3.79
CA HIS A 51 7.94 -10.65 -2.60
C HIS A 51 8.94 -11.60 -1.92
N TYR A 52 9.72 -11.07 -0.99
CA TYR A 52 10.60 -11.89 -0.17
C TYR A 52 9.93 -12.12 1.19
N PRO A 53 9.41 -13.35 1.48
CA PRO A 53 8.69 -13.62 2.71
C PRO A 53 9.51 -13.28 3.95
N GLY A 54 8.88 -12.59 4.90
CA GLY A 54 9.48 -12.09 6.13
C GLY A 54 10.28 -10.81 5.95
N VAL A 55 10.97 -10.59 4.83
CA VAL A 55 11.70 -9.32 4.59
C VAL A 55 10.70 -8.22 4.22
N THR A 56 9.77 -8.50 3.32
CA THR A 56 8.78 -7.52 2.88
C THR A 56 7.90 -7.06 4.05
N GLU A 57 7.41 -7.98 4.88
CA GLU A 57 6.59 -7.66 6.05
C GLU A 57 7.37 -6.83 7.08
N ARG A 58 8.65 -7.15 7.31
CA ARG A 58 9.53 -6.35 8.18
C ARG A 58 9.74 -4.94 7.62
N SER A 59 9.91 -4.80 6.31
CA SER A 59 10.04 -3.50 5.65
C SER A 59 8.77 -2.66 5.82
N ILE A 60 7.61 -3.27 5.64
CA ILE A 60 6.32 -2.59 5.85
C ILE A 60 6.17 -2.18 7.32
N ALA A 61 6.55 -3.04 8.26
CA ALA A 61 6.50 -2.74 9.70
C ALA A 61 7.46 -1.59 10.08
N GLU A 62 8.61 -1.49 9.42
CA GLU A 62 9.54 -0.38 9.60
C GLU A 62 8.90 0.95 9.18
N ILE A 63 8.31 0.98 7.98
CA ILE A 63 7.62 2.16 7.44
C ILE A 63 6.43 2.55 8.33
N GLU A 64 5.63 1.58 8.78
CA GLU A 64 4.52 1.81 9.71
C GLU A 64 5.01 2.45 11.01
N ARG A 65 6.11 1.94 11.56
CA ARG A 65 6.73 2.49 12.77
C ARG A 65 7.20 3.92 12.55
N GLN A 66 7.73 4.25 11.37
CA GLN A 66 8.09 5.62 11.04
C GLN A 66 6.85 6.52 10.97
N ALA A 67 5.75 6.07 10.37
CA ALA A 67 4.50 6.83 10.35
C ALA A 67 4.00 7.13 11.77
N ARG A 68 4.01 6.13 12.66
CA ARG A 68 3.61 6.30 14.07
C ARG A 68 4.52 7.22 14.90
N LYS A 69 5.76 7.45 14.47
CA LYS A 69 6.66 8.45 15.08
C LYS A 69 6.34 9.87 14.63
N ARG A 70 5.82 10.03 13.41
CA ARG A 70 5.54 11.31 12.75
C ARG A 70 4.16 11.85 13.13
N TRP A 71 3.16 10.96 13.22
CA TRP A 71 1.77 11.32 13.49
C TRP A 71 1.18 10.52 14.66
N ALA A 72 0.23 11.14 15.36
CA ALA A 72 -0.58 10.47 16.38
C ALA A 72 -1.60 9.52 15.72
N ILE A 73 -1.16 8.29 15.48
CA ILE A 73 -1.94 7.22 14.86
C ILE A 73 -2.46 6.27 15.92
N ASP A 74 -3.78 6.10 15.97
CA ASP A 74 -4.45 5.16 16.88
C ASP A 74 -4.24 3.73 16.38
N ASP A 75 -4.54 3.46 15.11
CA ASP A 75 -4.38 2.14 14.51
C ASP A 75 -4.07 2.20 13.01
N THR A 76 -3.55 1.10 12.47
CA THR A 76 -3.31 0.91 11.04
C THR A 76 -3.71 -0.49 10.58
N LEU A 77 -4.10 -0.60 9.30
CA LEU A 77 -4.25 -1.87 8.59
C LEU A 77 -3.52 -1.75 7.26
N ILE A 78 -2.58 -2.65 7.00
CA ILE A 78 -1.87 -2.73 5.71
C ILE A 78 -2.03 -4.16 5.18
N ILE A 79 -2.73 -4.29 4.07
CA ILE A 79 -2.91 -5.56 3.36
C ILE A 79 -2.28 -5.40 1.98
N HIS A 80 -1.40 -6.33 1.60
CA HIS A 80 -0.84 -6.37 0.25
C HIS A 80 -0.98 -7.77 -0.33
N ARG A 81 -1.56 -7.85 -1.53
CA ARG A 81 -1.64 -9.11 -2.27
C ARG A 81 -0.40 -9.37 -3.11
N VAL A 82 -0.06 -10.65 -3.25
CA VAL A 82 1.02 -11.18 -4.09
C VAL A 82 0.50 -12.32 -4.96
N GLY A 83 1.31 -12.82 -5.88
CA GLY A 83 0.89 -13.80 -6.88
C GLY A 83 0.25 -13.14 -8.11
N GLU A 84 -0.56 -13.90 -8.85
CA GLU A 84 -1.25 -13.39 -10.05
C GLU A 84 -2.53 -12.63 -9.67
N LEU A 85 -2.68 -11.42 -10.19
CA LEU A 85 -3.85 -10.57 -10.01
C LEU A 85 -4.38 -10.10 -11.37
N LYS A 86 -5.70 -10.15 -11.55
CA LYS A 86 -6.36 -9.67 -12.77
C LYS A 86 -6.73 -8.19 -12.66
N PRO A 87 -6.99 -7.52 -13.80
CA PRO A 87 -7.58 -6.18 -13.81
C PRO A 87 -8.76 -6.07 -12.85
N ASP A 88 -8.87 -4.91 -12.19
CA ASP A 88 -9.88 -4.59 -11.19
C ASP A 88 -9.84 -5.41 -9.89
N GLU A 89 -8.88 -6.31 -9.71
CA GLU A 89 -8.69 -6.94 -8.40
C GLU A 89 -8.02 -5.95 -7.41
N PRO A 90 -8.48 -5.92 -6.15
CA PRO A 90 -7.75 -5.31 -5.05
C PRO A 90 -6.34 -5.88 -4.95
N ILE A 91 -5.34 -4.99 -4.90
CA ILE A 91 -3.93 -5.38 -4.74
C ILE A 91 -3.35 -4.90 -3.42
N VAL A 92 -3.74 -3.73 -2.94
CA VAL A 92 -3.24 -3.17 -1.69
C VAL A 92 -4.33 -2.38 -1.00
N MET A 93 -4.39 -2.46 0.31
CA MET A 93 -5.25 -1.63 1.14
C MET A 93 -4.45 -1.10 2.32
N VAL A 94 -4.56 0.21 2.55
CA VAL A 94 -4.01 0.88 3.74
C VAL A 94 -5.17 1.56 4.44
N CYS A 95 -5.31 1.37 5.74
CA CYS A 95 -6.19 2.16 6.60
C CYS A 95 -5.40 2.75 7.74
N VAL A 96 -5.74 3.98 8.10
CA VAL A 96 -5.16 4.70 9.24
C VAL A 96 -6.29 5.32 10.04
N ALA A 97 -6.27 5.10 11.34
CA ALA A 97 -7.16 5.74 12.30
C ALA A 97 -6.39 6.73 13.16
N SER A 98 -7.00 7.88 13.45
CA SER A 98 -6.44 8.92 14.32
C SER A 98 -7.56 9.75 14.96
N ALA A 99 -7.21 10.54 15.98
CA ALA A 99 -8.14 11.48 16.60
C ALA A 99 -8.67 12.56 15.63
N HIS A 100 -7.84 12.97 14.67
CA HIS A 100 -8.15 14.05 13.73
C HIS A 100 -7.78 13.67 12.30
N ARG A 101 -8.54 14.21 11.33
CA ARG A 101 -8.46 13.78 9.93
C ARG A 101 -7.11 14.03 9.26
N ARG A 102 -6.36 15.07 9.67
CA ARG A 102 -5.13 15.48 8.96
C ARG A 102 -4.06 14.42 9.10
N GLU A 103 -3.89 13.93 10.33
CA GLU A 103 -2.98 12.86 10.72
C GLU A 103 -3.30 11.57 9.97
N ALA A 104 -4.58 11.19 9.85
CA ALA A 104 -4.99 10.01 9.08
C ALA A 104 -4.66 10.16 7.58
N PHE A 105 -4.93 11.32 6.99
CA PHE A 105 -4.63 11.57 5.58
C PHE A 105 -3.13 11.54 5.29
N GLU A 106 -2.34 12.30 6.05
CA GLU A 106 -0.89 12.41 5.85
C GLU A 106 -0.19 11.08 6.10
N ALA A 107 -0.57 10.35 7.15
CA ALA A 107 -0.03 9.03 7.43
C ALA A 107 -0.40 8.01 6.34
N ALA A 108 -1.65 7.99 5.86
CA ALA A 108 -2.05 7.07 4.79
C ALA A 108 -1.30 7.35 3.48
N ASP A 109 -1.10 8.63 3.14
CA ASP A 109 -0.35 9.07 1.96
C ASP A 109 1.14 8.69 2.08
N PHE A 110 1.75 8.96 3.24
CA PHE A 110 3.10 8.55 3.58
C PHE A 110 3.31 7.05 3.43
N LEU A 111 2.44 6.23 4.03
CA LEU A 111 2.53 4.77 3.96
C LEU A 111 2.47 4.29 2.50
N MET A 112 1.61 4.90 1.68
CA MET A 112 1.47 4.52 0.28
C MET A 112 2.67 4.89 -0.58
N ASP A 113 3.28 6.05 -0.37
CA ASP A 113 4.49 6.45 -1.11
C ASP A 113 5.66 5.50 -0.83
N TYR A 114 5.86 5.16 0.45
CA TYR A 114 6.91 4.22 0.85
C TYR A 114 6.62 2.77 0.43
N LEU A 115 5.35 2.32 0.45
CA LEU A 115 4.97 1.01 -0.08
C LEU A 115 5.23 0.88 -1.59
N LYS A 116 5.17 1.98 -2.34
CA LYS A 116 5.44 1.96 -3.79
C LYS A 116 6.93 1.96 -4.14
N THR A 117 7.79 2.39 -3.21
CA THR A 117 9.22 2.67 -3.49
C THR A 117 10.17 1.78 -2.70
N GLU A 118 9.90 1.56 -1.42
CA GLU A 118 10.81 0.87 -0.50
C GLU A 118 10.38 -0.57 -0.20
N ALA A 119 9.10 -0.91 -0.38
CA ALA A 119 8.66 -2.29 -0.19
C ALA A 119 9.18 -3.20 -1.32
N MET A 120 9.86 -4.28 -0.93
CA MET A 120 10.46 -5.27 -1.83
C MET A 120 9.39 -6.14 -2.51
N PHE A 121 8.71 -5.55 -3.50
CA PHE A 121 7.82 -6.22 -4.43
C PHE A 121 8.38 -6.14 -5.83
N TRP A 122 8.46 -7.28 -6.52
CA TRP A 122 8.79 -7.32 -7.94
C TRP A 122 7.50 -7.51 -8.73
N LYS A 123 7.27 -6.60 -9.68
CA LYS A 123 6.03 -6.56 -10.47
C LYS A 123 6.33 -7.03 -11.88
N LYS A 124 5.55 -7.98 -12.36
CA LYS A 124 5.60 -8.46 -13.73
C LYS A 124 4.24 -8.24 -14.39
N GLU A 125 4.18 -7.45 -15.46
CA GLU A 125 2.96 -7.36 -16.27
C GLU A 125 2.92 -8.53 -17.26
N ILE A 126 1.72 -9.08 -17.44
CA ILE A 126 1.41 -10.10 -18.43
C ILE A 126 0.45 -9.47 -19.44
N ARG A 127 0.84 -9.50 -20.70
CA ARG A 127 0.13 -8.94 -21.87
C ARG A 127 -0.09 -10.05 -22.91
N GLU A 128 -0.73 -9.72 -24.03
CA GLU A 128 -0.93 -10.69 -25.11
C GLU A 128 0.38 -11.12 -25.78
N ASP A 129 1.33 -10.20 -25.88
CA ASP A 129 2.60 -10.33 -26.58
C ASP A 129 3.73 -10.89 -25.69
N GLY A 130 3.50 -11.02 -24.39
CA GLY A 130 4.46 -11.61 -23.46
C GLY A 130 4.34 -11.08 -22.04
N ALA A 131 5.40 -11.27 -21.25
CA ALA A 131 5.45 -10.81 -19.87
C ALA A 131 6.77 -10.09 -19.57
N SER A 132 6.70 -8.96 -18.88
CA SER A 132 7.84 -8.08 -18.61
C SER A 132 7.88 -7.65 -17.14
N TRP A 133 9.08 -7.59 -16.58
CA TRP A 133 9.31 -7.02 -15.25
C TRP A 133 9.29 -5.49 -15.31
N ILE A 134 8.76 -4.87 -14.26
CA ILE A 134 8.51 -3.44 -14.20
C ILE A 134 9.20 -2.87 -12.97
N GLU A 135 9.94 -1.80 -13.22
CA GLU A 135 10.58 -1.01 -12.19
C GLU A 135 9.63 0.08 -11.66
N PRO A 136 9.78 0.49 -10.39
CA PRO A 136 9.14 1.69 -9.86
C PRO A 136 9.45 2.92 -10.72
N ARG A 137 8.51 3.87 -10.81
CA ARG A 137 8.68 5.06 -11.65
C ARG A 137 9.48 6.13 -10.90
N GLU A 138 10.19 6.99 -11.62
CA GLU A 138 10.88 8.15 -11.01
C GLU A 138 9.95 9.05 -10.18
N ALA A 139 8.67 9.15 -10.58
CA ALA A 139 7.66 9.88 -9.82
C ALA A 139 7.46 9.29 -8.42
N ASP A 140 7.42 7.96 -8.28
CA ASP A 140 7.22 7.30 -7.00
C ASP A 140 8.38 7.67 -6.04
N TYR A 141 9.63 7.68 -6.52
CA TYR A 141 10.78 8.09 -5.71
C TYR A 141 10.74 9.57 -5.30
N ARG A 142 10.25 10.47 -6.16
CA ARG A 142 10.07 11.89 -5.81
C ARG A 142 9.00 12.07 -4.75
N ASP A 143 7.90 11.34 -4.86
CA ASP A 143 6.82 11.38 -3.88
C ASP A 143 7.31 10.86 -2.51
N ALA A 144 8.06 9.76 -2.47
CA ALA A 144 8.69 9.29 -1.24
C ALA A 144 9.71 10.29 -0.66
N ALA A 145 10.48 10.96 -1.51
CA ALA A 145 11.50 11.94 -1.08
C ALA A 145 10.91 13.19 -0.42
N ARG A 146 9.64 13.56 -0.69
CA ARG A 146 9.01 14.73 -0.06
C ARG A 146 8.94 14.60 1.47
N TRP A 147 8.83 13.36 1.97
CA TRP A 147 8.75 13.03 3.38
C TRP A 147 10.10 12.98 4.12
N LYS A 148 11.22 13.09 3.38
CA LYS A 148 12.57 13.14 3.98
C LYS A 148 12.99 14.56 4.35
N ARG A 149 12.28 15.58 3.85
CA ARG A 149 12.62 16.99 4.10
C ARG A 149 12.23 17.48 5.50
N ASP A 150 11.27 16.82 6.14
CA ASP A 150 10.77 17.20 7.47
C ASP A 150 11.68 16.72 8.63
N GLU A 151 12.75 15.97 8.36
CA GLU A 151 13.70 15.49 9.40
C GLU A 151 14.86 16.46 9.67
N THR A 152 14.91 17.61 8.99
CA THR A 152 16.03 18.59 9.04
C THR A 152 15.68 19.99 9.56
N GLU A 153 14.52 20.19 10.19
CA GLU A 153 14.19 21.44 10.92
C GLU A 153 13.97 21.22 12.41
#